data_AF-A0A4U8UFT4-F1
#
_entry.id   AF-A0A4U8UFT4-F1
#
_cell.length_a   1.000
_cell.length_b   1.000
_cell.length_c   1.000
_cell.angle_alpha   90.00
_cell.angle_beta   90.00
_cell.angle_gamma   90.00
#
_symmetry.space_group_name_H-M   'P 1'
#
loop_
_entity.id
_entity.type
_entity.pdbx_description
1 polymer ?
#
loop_
_entity_poly.entity_id
_entity_poly.type
_entity_poly.pdbx_seq_one_letter_code
_entity_poly.pdbx_strand_id
1 'polypeptide(L)'
;MQPITNFDIFFNLYERIQKGATLKEVLQDFGGANLYIPSYKSIQRDEDIWKDYKDLKENGATQKYIMLSLQQKYSLSEQHLYKILKTKREPSFF
;
A
#
# COMPACT_ATOMS: atom_id res chain seq x y z
N MET A 1 -2.67 -17.33 21.78
CA MET A 1 -3.14 -16.06 21.21
C MET A 1 -2.03 -15.51 20.33
N GLN A 2 -2.32 -15.10 19.10
CA GLN A 2 -1.33 -14.36 18.31
C GLN A 2 -1.17 -12.94 18.87
N PRO A 3 0.05 -12.38 18.90
CA PRO A 3 0.27 -11.02 19.37
C PRO A 3 -0.41 -10.02 18.44
N ILE A 4 -1.13 -9.05 19.00
CA ILE A 4 -1.73 -7.93 18.27
C ILE A 4 -0.59 -7.06 17.72
N THR A 5 -0.58 -6.80 16.42
CA THR A 5 0.43 -5.96 15.78
C THR A 5 -0.02 -4.49 15.73
N ASN A 6 0.94 -3.58 15.53
CA ASN A 6 0.63 -2.17 15.29
C ASN A 6 -0.27 -1.94 14.06
N PHE A 7 -0.16 -2.81 13.05
CA PHE A 7 -1.03 -2.74 11.88
C PHE A 7 -2.48 -3.11 12.23
N ASP A 8 -2.68 -4.13 13.08
CA ASP A 8 -4.01 -4.54 13.52
C ASP A 8 -4.71 -3.43 14.32
N ILE A 9 -3.96 -2.72 15.17
CA ILE A 9 -4.49 -1.58 15.94
C ILE A 9 -4.90 -0.44 15.00
N PHE A 10 -4.05 -0.10 14.03
CA PHE A 10 -4.39 0.91 13.02
C PHE A 10 -5.61 0.50 12.19
N PHE A 11 -5.67 -0.75 11.75
CA PHE A 11 -6.79 -1.25 10.96
C PHE A 11 -8.10 -1.20 11.76
N ASN A 12 -8.07 -1.56 13.05
CA ASN A 12 -9.22 -1.45 13.92
C ASN A 12 -9.70 0.00 14.07
N LEU A 13 -8.78 0.94 14.28
CA LEU A 13 -9.11 2.37 14.31
C LEU A 13 -9.77 2.82 12.99
N TYR A 14 -9.18 2.44 11.85
CA TYR A 14 -9.72 2.75 10.52
C TYR A 14 -11.16 2.22 10.36
N GLU A 15 -11.41 0.96 10.73
CA GLU A 15 -12.75 0.37 10.66
C GLU A 15 -13.76 1.08 11.56
N ARG A 16 -13.36 1.48 12.78
CA ARG A 16 -14.24 2.22 13.71
C ARG A 16 -14.67 3.55 13.10
N ILE A 17 -13.71 4.30 12.56
CA ILE A 17 -13.97 5.57 11.89
C ILE A 17 -14.88 5.35 10.67
N GLN A 18 -14.59 4.35 9.83
CA GLN A 18 -15.38 4.04 8.64
C GLN A 18 -16.84 3.65 8.98
N LYS A 19 -17.05 2.98 10.12
CA LYS A 19 -18.39 2.61 10.63
C LYS A 19 -19.12 3.77 11.32
N GLY A 20 -18.56 4.99 11.30
CA GLY A 20 -19.21 6.20 11.79
C GLY A 20 -18.97 6.49 13.26
N ALA A 21 -17.90 5.95 13.86
CA ALA A 21 -17.55 6.27 15.24
C ALA A 21 -17.38 7.79 15.44
N THR A 22 -17.96 8.30 16.52
CA THR A 22 -17.82 9.68 16.95
C THR A 22 -16.42 9.94 17.50
N LEU A 23 -15.99 11.20 17.53
CA LEU A 23 -14.73 11.59 18.18
C LEU A 23 -14.65 11.11 19.64
N LYS A 24 -15.77 11.13 20.37
CA LYS A 24 -15.83 10.64 21.75
C LYS A 24 -15.50 9.15 21.83
N GLU A 25 -16.10 8.32 20.97
CA GLU A 25 -15.85 6.89 20.93
C GLU A 25 -14.39 6.58 20.54
N VAL A 26 -13.85 7.30 19.56
CA VAL A 26 -12.43 7.16 19.17
C VAL A 26 -11.49 7.53 20.32
N LEU A 27 -11.78 8.60 21.07
CA LEU A 27 -10.99 8.98 22.24
C LEU A 27 -11.12 8.00 23.40
N GLN A 28 -12.30 7.38 23.59
CA GLN A 28 -12.51 6.37 24.62
C GLN A 28 -11.76 5.06 24.30
N ASP A 29 -11.77 4.65 23.03
CA ASP A 29 -11.21 3.38 22.61
C ASP A 29 -9.68 3.45 22.40
N PHE A 30 -9.16 4.60 21.93
CA PHE A 30 -7.76 4.74 21.51
C PHE A 30 -7.01 5.93 22.14
N GLY A 31 -7.68 6.76 22.94
CA GLY A 31 -7.07 7.94 23.55
C GLY A 31 -5.90 7.59 24.47
N GLY A 32 -4.79 8.32 24.32
CA GLY A 32 -3.56 8.07 25.09
C GLY A 32 -2.69 6.93 24.54
N ALA A 33 -3.14 6.20 23.52
CA ALA A 33 -2.30 5.22 22.84
C ALA A 33 -1.33 5.90 21.86
N ASN A 34 -0.10 5.39 21.78
CA ASN A 34 0.83 5.73 20.71
C ASN A 34 0.47 4.90 19.47
N LEU A 35 -0.38 5.47 18.62
CA LEU A 35 -0.84 4.83 17.38
C LEU A 35 0.20 4.97 16.27
N TYR A 36 0.63 3.83 15.73
CA TYR A 36 1.43 3.79 14.51
C TYR A 36 0.52 3.96 13.29
N ILE A 37 0.84 4.92 12.42
CA ILE A 37 0.21 5.06 11.11
C ILE A 37 1.14 4.43 10.07
N PRO A 38 0.74 3.33 9.39
CA PRO A 38 1.57 2.68 8.40
C PRO A 38 1.89 3.57 7.21
N SER A 39 3.11 3.48 6.70
CA SER A 39 3.52 4.23 5.51
C SER A 39 2.91 3.63 4.24
N TYR A 40 2.31 4.47 3.41
CA TYR A 40 1.86 4.09 2.07
C TYR A 40 2.95 3.36 1.28
N LYS A 41 4.20 3.82 1.38
CA LYS A 41 5.34 3.27 0.63
C LYS A 41 5.67 1.82 1.01
N SER A 42 5.36 1.40 2.23
CA SER A 42 5.66 0.05 2.73
C SER A 42 4.45 -0.89 2.67
N ILE A 43 3.23 -0.36 2.64
CA ILE A 43 2.00 -1.16 2.74
C ILE A 43 1.30 -1.35 1.39
N GLN A 44 1.15 -0.28 0.60
CA GLN A 44 0.21 -0.27 -0.53
C GLN A 44 0.86 0.09 -1.87
N ARG A 45 1.94 0.87 -1.87
CA ARG A 45 2.52 1.43 -3.09
C ARG A 45 2.86 0.38 -4.15
N ASP A 46 3.38 -0.77 -3.74
CA ASP A 46 3.80 -1.82 -4.67
C ASP A 46 2.60 -2.48 -5.38
N GLU A 47 1.46 -2.61 -4.69
CA GLU A 47 0.20 -3.06 -5.31
C GLU A 47 -0.32 -2.03 -6.32
N ASP A 48 -0.27 -0.75 -5.96
CA ASP A 48 -0.72 0.33 -6.85
C ASP A 48 0.17 0.42 -8.10
N ILE A 49 1.50 0.27 -7.95
CA ILE A 49 2.44 0.16 -9.07
C ILE A 49 2.06 -1.01 -9.99
N TRP A 50 1.69 -2.15 -9.42
CA TRP A 50 1.30 -3.33 -10.20
C TRP A 50 -0.03 -3.12 -10.94
N LYS A 51 -1.01 -2.48 -10.29
CA LYS A 51 -2.28 -2.12 -10.90
C LYS A 51 -2.07 -1.19 -12.09
N ASP A 52 -1.37 -0.08 -11.89
CA ASP A 52 -1.05 0.88 -12.94
C ASP A 52 -0.27 0.24 -14.10
N TYR A 53 0.68 -0.65 -13.78
CA TYR A 53 1.43 -1.39 -14.80
C TYR A 53 0.49 -2.20 -15.70
N LYS A 54 -0.46 -2.94 -15.11
CA LYS A 54 -1.45 -3.74 -15.86
C LYS A 54 -2.36 -2.86 -16.67
N ASP A 55 -2.93 -1.81 -16.07
CA ASP A 55 -3.87 -0.90 -16.73
C ASP A 55 -3.20 -0.27 -17.97
N LEU A 56 -1.95 0.19 -17.86
CA LEU A 56 -1.22 0.76 -19.00
C LEU A 56 -0.89 -0.29 -20.07
N LYS A 57 -0.54 -1.51 -19.66
CA LYS A 57 -0.23 -2.61 -20.58
C LYS A 57 -1.47 -3.06 -21.37
N GLU A 58 -2.61 -3.16 -20.71
CA GLU A 58 -3.90 -3.50 -21.32
C GLU A 58 -4.36 -2.44 -22.33
N ASN A 59 -4.02 -1.16 -22.07
CA ASN A 59 -4.22 -0.05 -23.01
C ASN A 59 -3.21 -0.03 -24.18
N GLY A 60 -2.37 -1.06 -24.33
CA GLY A 60 -1.43 -1.16 -25.45
C GLY A 60 -0.19 -0.26 -25.34
N ALA A 61 0.09 0.30 -24.16
CA ALA A 61 1.26 1.14 -23.99
C ALA A 61 2.57 0.36 -24.15
N THR A 62 3.58 1.00 -24.75
CA THR A 62 4.91 0.39 -24.87
C THR A 62 5.59 0.25 -23.51
N GLN A 63 6.43 -0.78 -23.34
CA GLN A 63 7.16 -1.00 -22.08
C GLN A 63 7.96 0.25 -21.65
N LYS A 64 8.58 0.96 -22.59
CA LYS A 64 9.32 2.22 -22.30
C LYS A 64 8.41 3.30 -21.72
N TYR A 65 7.22 3.50 -22.31
CA TYR A 65 6.26 4.48 -21.81
C TYR A 65 5.74 4.11 -20.42
N ILE A 66 5.43 2.83 -20.20
CA ILE A 66 4.96 2.34 -18.90
C ILE A 66 6.00 2.63 -17.81
N MET A 67 7.26 2.26 -18.04
CA MET A 67 8.32 2.48 -17.06
C MET A 67 8.51 3.97 -16.75
N LEU A 68 8.57 4.84 -17.77
CA LEU A 68 8.69 6.29 -17.56
C LEU A 68 7.53 6.87 -16.75
N SER A 69 6.30 6.44 -17.05
CA SER A 69 5.09 6.88 -16.33
C SER A 69 5.13 6.48 -14.86
N LEU A 70 5.53 5.23 -14.58
CA LEU A 70 5.67 4.73 -13.21
C LEU A 70 6.80 5.43 -12.45
N GLN A 71 7.93 5.69 -13.10
CA GLN A 71 9.05 6.42 -12.48
C GLN A 71 8.64 7.82 -12.04
N GLN A 72 7.93 8.54 -12.91
CA GLN A 72 7.44 9.89 -12.60
C GLN A 72 6.39 9.85 -11.48
N LYS A 73 5.38 8.98 -11.59
CA LYS A 73 4.28 8.90 -10.62
C LYS A 73 4.75 8.50 -9.22
N TYR A 74 5.67 7.54 -9.11
CA TYR A 74 6.11 6.98 -7.84
C TYR A 74 7.46 7.48 -7.35
N SER A 75 8.14 8.33 -8.13
CA SER A 75 9.49 8.85 -7.84
C SER A 75 10.49 7.71 -7.54
N LEU A 76 10.50 6.69 -8.40
CA LEU A 76 11.36 5.51 -8.28
C LEU A 76 12.33 5.40 -9.46
N SER A 77 13.47 4.76 -9.22
CA SER A 77 14.38 4.38 -10.31
C SER A 77 13.80 3.20 -11.10
N GLU A 78 14.19 3.09 -12.36
CA GLU A 78 13.77 1.98 -13.22
C GLU A 78 14.15 0.61 -12.62
N GLN A 79 15.34 0.51 -12.02
CA GLN A 79 15.81 -0.70 -11.33
C GLN A 79 14.90 -1.11 -10.17
N HIS A 80 14.43 -0.15 -9.37
CA HIS A 80 13.53 -0.43 -8.24
C HIS A 80 12.18 -0.93 -8.76
N LEU A 81 11.65 -0.28 -9.81
CA LEU A 81 10.40 -0.72 -10.44
C LEU A 81 10.52 -2.14 -11.01
N TYR A 82 11.63 -2.49 -11.67
CA TYR A 82 11.84 -3.86 -12.13
C TYR A 82 11.82 -4.88 -11.00
N LYS A 83 12.40 -4.56 -9.83
CA LYS A 83 12.36 -5.44 -8.67
C LYS A 83 10.93 -5.70 -8.21
N ILE A 84 10.14 -4.63 -8.04
CA ILE A 84 8.72 -4.71 -7.62
C ILE A 84 7.90 -5.52 -8.63
N LEU A 85 8.02 -5.18 -9.92
CA LEU A 85 7.26 -5.82 -11.00
C LEU A 85 7.67 -7.28 -11.21
N LYS A 86 8.93 -7.65 -10.96
CA LYS A 86 9.40 -9.03 -11.06
C LYS A 86 8.81 -9.91 -9.97
N THR A 87 8.81 -9.45 -8.72
CA THR A 87 8.25 -10.19 -7.56
C THR A 87 6.77 -10.52 -7.74
N LYS A 88 6.01 -9.73 -8.52
CA LYS A 88 4.59 -9.98 -8.82
C LYS A 88 4.36 -10.83 -10.07
N ARG A 89 5.32 -10.93 -10.99
CA ARG A 89 5.25 -11.78 -12.20
C ARG A 89 5.68 -13.21 -11.95
N GLU A 90 6.68 -13.38 -11.10
CA GLU A 90 7.15 -14.68 -10.63
C GLU A 90 6.70 -14.77 -9.16
N PRO A 91 5.60 -15.47 -8.81
CA PRO A 91 5.38 -15.81 -7.42
C PRO A 91 6.58 -16.66 -7.01
N SER A 92 7.51 -16.04 -6.28
CA SER A 92 8.69 -16.74 -5.79
C SER A 92 8.19 -17.82 -4.85
N PHE A 93 8.26 -19.08 -5.28
CA PHE A 93 8.09 -20.24 -4.43
C PHE A 93 9.25 -20.27 -3.43
N PHE A 94 9.09 -19.57 -2.32
CA PHE A 94 9.83 -19.79 -1.08
C PHE A 94 8.82 -19.83 0.06
#